data_AF-A0A935I2P3-F1
#
_entry.id   AF-A0A935I2P3-F1
#
_cell.length_a   1.000
_cell.length_b   1.000
_cell.length_c   1.000
_cell.angle_alpha   90.00
_cell.angle_beta   90.00
_cell.angle_gamma   90.00
#
_symmetry.space_group_name_H-M   'P 1'
#
loop_
_entity.id
_entity.type
_entity.pdbx_description
1 polymer ?
#
loop_
_entity_poly.entity_id
_entity_poly.type
_entity_poly.pdbx_seq_one_letter_code
_entity_poly.pdbx_strand_id
1 'polypeptide(L)'
;MGSLWSRSTDRNFDAPWLMLRSAVLGIRPSKNLMDGTRFNYSGHIDLLDRLTFFQGSGSGATRRFNFDFYAKSFGITSPKAEGVDGSMVGDLFQEGKHDTIAEYCLRDVTATWDLFVTWDHLLRF
;
A
#
# COMPACT_ATOMS: atom_id res chain seq x y z
N MET A 1 17.00 14.85 -1.42
CA MET A 1 15.52 14.95 -1.45
C MET A 1 15.00 13.74 -2.21
N GLY A 2 14.83 12.62 -1.52
CA GLY A 2 14.44 11.34 -2.11
C GLY A 2 12.92 11.18 -2.07
N SER A 3 12.36 10.76 -3.20
CA SER A 3 10.94 10.45 -3.39
C SER A 3 10.44 9.45 -2.35
N LEU A 4 9.60 9.93 -1.44
CA LEU A 4 8.98 9.13 -0.39
C LEU A 4 7.56 8.76 -0.83
N TRP A 5 7.48 7.71 -1.64
CA TRP A 5 6.20 7.01 -1.87
C TRP A 5 6.11 5.91 -0.82
N SER A 6 5.09 5.99 0.04
CA SER A 6 4.77 4.97 1.04
C SER A 6 3.38 4.40 0.75
N ARG A 7 3.31 3.10 0.45
CA ARG A 7 2.05 2.35 0.42
C ARG A 7 2.18 1.03 1.17
N SER A 8 1.10 0.60 1.81
CA SER A 8 1.10 -0.56 2.71
C SER A 8 1.19 -1.92 2.00
N THR A 9 1.21 -1.98 0.67
CA THR A 9 1.27 -3.26 -0.08
C THR A 9 2.09 -3.20 -1.36
N ASP A 10 3.04 -2.26 -1.45
CA ASP A 10 3.76 -1.98 -2.70
C ASP A 10 4.47 -3.22 -3.26
N ARG A 11 5.29 -3.93 -2.48
CA ARG A 11 6.12 -5.02 -3.03
C ARG A 11 5.36 -6.31 -3.33
N ASN A 12 4.22 -6.52 -2.67
CA ASN A 12 3.45 -7.75 -2.83
C ASN A 12 2.29 -7.62 -3.82
N PHE A 13 1.94 -6.39 -4.22
CA PHE A 13 0.82 -6.17 -5.15
C PHE A 13 1.06 -5.02 -6.12
N ASP A 14 1.09 -3.76 -5.67
CA ASP A 14 1.07 -2.60 -6.57
C ASP A 14 2.28 -2.56 -7.51
N ALA A 15 3.51 -2.68 -6.99
CA ALA A 15 4.73 -2.65 -7.77
C ALA A 15 4.84 -3.79 -8.80
N PRO A 16 4.67 -5.08 -8.42
CA PRO A 16 4.73 -6.16 -9.41
C PRO A 16 3.59 -6.06 -10.43
N TRP A 17 2.39 -5.64 -10.01
CA TRP A 17 1.26 -5.45 -10.93
C TRP A 17 1.57 -4.39 -11.98
N LEU A 18 2.05 -3.20 -11.57
CA LEU A 18 2.40 -2.12 -12.50
C LEU A 18 3.52 -2.54 -13.46
N MET A 19 4.56 -3.22 -12.96
CA MET A 19 5.67 -3.68 -13.80
C MET A 19 5.22 -4.73 -14.82
N LEU A 20 4.44 -5.73 -14.41
CA LEU A 20 3.94 -6.78 -15.28
C LEU A 20 2.90 -6.26 -16.27
N ARG A 21 1.97 -5.41 -15.82
CA ARG A 21 0.96 -4.80 -16.70
C ARG A 21 1.61 -3.94 -17.77
N SER A 22 2.65 -3.18 -17.43
CA SER A 22 3.43 -2.42 -18.41
C SER A 22 4.08 -3.35 -19.45
N ALA A 23 4.67 -4.48 -19.01
CA ALA A 23 5.26 -5.46 -19.90
C ALA A 23 4.23 -6.09 -20.86
N VAL A 24 3.04 -6.43 -20.37
CA VAL A 24 1.92 -6.92 -21.21
C VAL A 24 1.51 -5.90 -22.26
N LEU A 25 1.58 -4.61 -21.95
CA LEU A 25 1.26 -3.51 -22.87
C LEU A 25 2.45 -3.14 -23.78
N GLY A 26 3.60 -3.81 -23.68
CA GLY A 26 4.80 -3.48 -24.44
C GLY A 26 5.48 -2.17 -24.01
N ILE A 27 5.10 -1.62 -22.85
CA ILE A 27 5.63 -0.38 -22.31
C ILE A 27 6.72 -0.72 -21.30
N ARG A 28 7.94 -0.20 -21.51
CA ARG A 28 9.04 -0.34 -20.54
C ARG A 28 8.81 0.60 -19.35
N PRO A 29 8.71 0.09 -18.10
CA PRO A 29 8.69 0.95 -16.92
C PRO A 29 9.94 1.83 -16.85
N SER A 30 9.77 3.11 -16.53
CA SER A 30 10.89 4.06 -16.40
C SER A 30 11.70 3.85 -15.11
N LYS A 31 11.15 3.12 -14.15
CA LYS A 31 11.76 2.79 -12.85
C LYS A 31 11.55 1.32 -12.53
N ASN A 32 12.56 0.69 -11.92
CA ASN A 32 12.41 -0.63 -11.32
C ASN A 32 11.84 -0.48 -9.90
N LEU A 33 10.54 -0.65 -9.75
CA LEU A 33 9.88 -0.55 -8.43
C LEU A 33 10.19 -1.76 -7.53
N MET A 34 10.67 -2.86 -8.11
CA MET A 34 11.03 -4.10 -7.39
C MET A 34 12.52 -4.20 -7.08
N ASP A 35 13.28 -3.12 -7.28
CA ASP A 35 14.72 -3.09 -7.01
C ASP A 35 15.03 -3.39 -5.54
N GLY A 36 16.21 -3.97 -5.30
CA GLY A 36 16.67 -4.38 -3.97
C GLY A 36 16.03 -5.67 -3.43
N THR A 37 16.33 -5.96 -2.16
CA THR A 37 15.87 -7.16 -1.44
C THR A 37 14.74 -6.80 -0.49
N ARG A 38 14.07 -7.80 0.09
CA ARG A 38 13.06 -7.59 1.15
C ARG A 38 13.54 -6.68 2.29
N PHE A 39 14.81 -6.80 2.67
CA PHE A 39 15.36 -6.05 3.81
C PHE A 39 16.03 -4.74 3.41
N ASN A 40 16.30 -4.55 2.11
CA ASN A 40 17.02 -3.38 1.62
C ASN A 40 16.54 -2.99 0.22
N TYR A 41 15.69 -1.97 0.17
CA TYR A 41 15.23 -1.32 -1.06
C TYR A 41 15.18 0.19 -0.84
N SER A 42 15.66 0.95 -1.81
CA SER A 42 15.95 2.40 -1.68
C SER A 42 14.93 3.30 -2.38
N GLY A 43 14.02 2.71 -3.17
CA GLY A 43 13.09 3.48 -4.02
C GLY A 43 11.72 3.78 -3.40
N HIS A 44 11.34 3.12 -2.31
CA HIS A 44 10.05 3.29 -1.64
C HIS A 44 10.11 2.69 -0.22
N ILE A 45 9.05 2.88 0.57
CA ILE A 45 8.86 2.23 1.87
C ILE A 45 7.57 1.43 1.84
N ASP A 46 7.66 0.10 1.96
CA ASP A 46 6.50 -0.76 2.16
C ASP A 46 6.18 -0.81 3.66
N LEU A 47 5.09 -0.12 4.06
CA LEU A 47 4.71 -0.03 5.48
C LEU A 47 4.42 -1.39 6.09
N LEU A 48 3.96 -2.37 5.31
CA LEU A 48 3.60 -3.67 5.85
C LEU A 48 4.85 -4.51 6.11
N ASP A 49 5.89 -4.38 5.30
CA ASP A 49 7.20 -4.92 5.66
C ASP A 49 7.75 -4.24 6.92
N ARG A 50 7.59 -2.92 7.06
CA ARG A 50 8.05 -2.20 8.27
C ARG A 50 7.28 -2.61 9.53
N LEU A 51 5.96 -2.61 9.47
CA LEU A 51 5.06 -2.97 10.58
C LEU A 51 5.15 -4.46 10.93
N THR A 52 5.60 -5.30 9.99
CA THR A 52 5.89 -6.71 10.28
C THR A 52 7.32 -7.02 10.64
N PHE A 53 8.17 -5.99 10.84
CA PHE A 53 9.61 -6.13 11.08
C PHE A 53 10.28 -7.07 10.08
N PHE A 54 9.85 -6.98 8.82
CA PHE A 54 10.25 -7.82 7.69
C PHE A 54 10.02 -9.33 7.91
N GLN A 55 9.20 -9.72 8.89
CA GLN A 55 8.95 -11.10 9.29
C GLN A 55 7.44 -11.34 9.47
N GLY A 56 6.65 -11.07 8.42
CA GLY A 56 5.19 -11.23 8.45
C GLY A 56 4.64 -12.67 8.44
N SER A 57 5.46 -13.69 8.74
CA SER A 57 5.03 -15.09 8.80
C SER A 57 4.35 -15.41 10.15
N GLY A 58 3.64 -16.54 10.24
CA GLY A 58 2.98 -16.98 11.48
C GLY A 58 3.94 -17.29 12.63
N SER A 59 5.23 -17.46 12.35
CA SER A 59 6.30 -17.67 13.32
C SER A 59 7.24 -16.46 13.47
N GLY A 60 6.95 -15.36 12.77
CA GLY A 60 7.76 -14.14 12.80
C GLY A 60 7.40 -13.21 13.95
N ALA A 61 8.06 -12.05 14.00
CA ALA A 61 7.89 -11.06 15.07
C ALA A 61 6.43 -10.60 15.24
N THR A 62 5.72 -10.46 14.13
CA THR A 62 4.29 -10.11 14.11
C THR A 62 3.65 -10.71 12.87
N ARG A 63 2.45 -11.26 13.03
CA ARG A 63 1.66 -11.75 11.89
C ARG A 63 1.31 -10.59 10.94
N ARG A 64 1.28 -10.85 9.63
CA ARG A 64 0.75 -9.91 8.63
C ARG A 64 -0.77 -9.79 8.77
N PHE A 65 -1.25 -8.58 9.08
CA PHE A 65 -2.66 -8.22 9.04
C PHE A 65 -3.00 -7.38 7.80
N ASN A 66 -4.29 -7.15 7.57
CA ASN A 66 -4.75 -6.27 6.49
C ASN A 66 -4.59 -4.79 6.88
N PHE A 67 -4.72 -3.90 5.89
CA PHE A 67 -4.55 -2.46 6.10
C PHE A 67 -5.56 -1.88 7.11
N ASP A 68 -6.82 -2.33 7.05
CA ASP A 68 -7.89 -1.92 7.98
C ASP A 68 -7.53 -2.19 9.45
N PHE A 69 -6.91 -3.34 9.74
CA PHE A 69 -6.45 -3.68 11.09
C PHE A 69 -5.39 -2.69 11.59
N TYR A 70 -4.40 -2.35 10.75
CA TYR A 70 -3.36 -1.40 11.15
C TYR A 70 -3.94 -0.01 11.33
N ALA A 71 -4.72 0.50 10.36
CA ALA A 71 -5.36 1.81 10.48
C ALA A 71 -6.11 1.94 11.80
N LYS A 72 -6.98 0.97 12.13
CA LYS A 72 -7.73 0.94 13.39
C LYS A 72 -6.84 0.85 14.63
N SER A 73 -5.81 0.00 14.59
CA SER A 73 -4.88 -0.18 15.73
C SER A 73 -4.11 1.10 16.07
N PHE A 74 -3.85 1.94 15.07
CA PHE A 74 -3.20 3.24 15.23
C PHE A 74 -4.19 4.41 15.41
N GLY A 75 -5.50 4.14 15.53
CA GLY A 75 -6.52 5.17 15.70
C GLY A 75 -6.80 6.01 14.45
N ILE A 76 -6.38 5.53 13.28
CA ILE A 76 -6.60 6.17 11.98
C ILE A 76 -7.95 5.73 11.43
N THR A 77 -8.71 6.68 10.89
CA THR A 77 -10.00 6.40 10.24
C THR A 77 -9.80 5.38 9.13
N SER A 78 -10.51 4.25 9.24
CA SER A 78 -10.43 3.22 8.21
C SER A 78 -11.03 3.73 6.90
N PRO A 79 -10.37 3.53 5.75
CA PRO A 79 -10.93 3.88 4.44
C PRO A 79 -12.27 3.20 4.16
N LYS A 80 -12.50 2.03 4.76
CA LYS A 80 -13.74 1.24 4.62
C LYS A 80 -14.93 1.83 5.39
N ALA A 81 -14.72 2.88 6.18
CA ALA A 81 -15.77 3.44 7.03
C ALA A 81 -16.97 4.00 6.25
N GLU A 82 -16.81 4.37 4.97
CA GLU A 82 -17.90 4.90 4.15
C GLU A 82 -18.42 3.89 3.10
N GLY A 83 -18.22 2.59 3.35
CA GLY A 83 -18.98 1.53 2.68
C GLY A 83 -18.52 1.12 1.28
N VAL A 84 -17.44 1.71 0.75
CA VAL A 84 -16.78 1.24 -0.48
C VAL A 84 -15.52 0.46 -0.11
N ASP A 85 -15.37 -0.74 -0.67
CA ASP A 85 -14.14 -1.52 -0.56
C ASP A 85 -13.66 -2.06 -1.91
N GLY A 86 -12.44 -2.59 -1.93
CA GLY A 86 -11.77 -3.06 -3.14
C GLY A 86 -12.54 -4.13 -3.94
N SER A 87 -13.48 -4.86 -3.33
CA SER A 87 -14.30 -5.85 -4.05
C SER A 87 -15.35 -5.18 -4.96
N MET A 88 -15.75 -3.96 -4.64
CA MET A 88 -16.80 -3.21 -5.35
C MET A 88 -16.25 -2.42 -6.55
N VAL A 89 -14.92 -2.25 -6.65
CA VAL A 89 -14.28 -1.40 -7.68
C VAL A 89 -14.62 -1.88 -9.09
N GLY A 90 -14.72 -3.19 -9.31
CA GLY A 90 -15.08 -3.76 -10.62
C GLY A 90 -16.48 -3.35 -11.07
N ASP A 91 -17.48 -3.52 -10.20
CA ASP A 91 -18.88 -3.19 -10.49
C ASP A 91 -19.06 -1.67 -10.66
N LEU A 92 -18.48 -0.88 -9.74
CA LEU A 92 -18.50 0.60 -9.83
C LEU A 92 -17.90 1.11 -11.15
N PHE A 93 -16.84 0.46 -11.65
CA PHE A 93 -16.22 0.83 -12.91
C PHE A 93 -17.14 0.53 -14.10
N GLN A 94 -17.80 -0.63 -14.12
CA GLN A 94 -18.78 -0.97 -15.17
C GLN A 94 -20.00 -0.04 -15.14
N GLU A 95 -20.39 0.42 -13.95
CA GLU A 95 -21.46 1.40 -13.76
C GLU A 95 -21.05 2.85 -14.06
N GLY A 96 -19.78 3.10 -14.42
CA GLY A 96 -19.26 4.45 -14.71
C GLY A 96 -19.12 5.36 -13.49
N LYS A 97 -19.16 4.80 -12.27
CA LYS A 97 -19.05 5.54 -10.99
C LYS A 97 -17.60 5.85 -10.64
N HIS A 98 -16.89 6.54 -11.54
CA HIS A 98 -15.46 6.82 -11.40
C HIS A 98 -15.15 7.76 -10.22
N ASP A 99 -16.02 8.74 -9.94
CA ASP A 99 -15.81 9.68 -8.84
C ASP A 99 -15.79 8.95 -7.48
N THR A 100 -16.70 8.00 -7.29
CA THR A 100 -16.74 7.15 -6.09
C THR A 100 -15.47 6.30 -5.94
N ILE A 101 -14.94 5.76 -7.05
CA ILE A 101 -13.66 5.03 -7.05
C ILE A 101 -12.50 5.97 -6.69
N ALA A 102 -12.49 7.17 -7.25
CA ALA A 102 -11.45 8.16 -6.99
C ALA A 102 -11.44 8.61 -5.51
N GLU A 103 -12.62 8.86 -4.93
CA GLU A 103 -12.79 9.17 -3.51
C GLU A 103 -12.34 8.02 -2.61
N TYR A 104 -12.65 6.77 -2.97
CA TYR A 104 -12.15 5.58 -2.28
C TYR A 104 -10.61 5.51 -2.32
N CYS A 105 -10.01 5.64 -3.50
CA CYS A 105 -8.56 5.64 -3.68
C CYS A 105 -7.88 6.77 -2.89
N LEU A 106 -8.49 7.97 -2.85
CA LEU A 106 -7.95 9.12 -2.11
C LEU A 106 -7.94 8.85 -0.60
N ARG A 107 -9.00 8.25 -0.06
CA ARG A 107 -9.05 7.85 1.36
C ARG A 107 -8.00 6.81 1.71
N ASP A 108 -7.79 5.81 0.84
CA ASP A 108 -6.71 4.83 1.02
C ASP A 108 -5.33 5.52 1.06
N VAL A 109 -5.09 6.51 0.20
CA VAL A 109 -3.85 7.31 0.22
C VAL A 109 -3.71 8.12 1.51
N THR A 110 -4.76 8.80 1.96
CA THR A 110 -4.74 9.59 3.19
C THR A 110 -4.46 8.72 4.42
N ALA A 111 -5.19 7.61 4.59
CA ALA A 111 -4.98 6.71 5.72
C ALA A 111 -3.58 6.07 5.68
N THR A 112 -3.06 5.78 4.49
CA THR A 112 -1.71 5.24 4.30
C THR A 112 -0.67 6.27 4.71
N TRP A 113 -0.86 7.54 4.34
CA TRP A 113 0.01 8.64 4.71
C TRP A 113 0.04 8.84 6.22
N ASP A 114 -1.12 8.85 6.88
CA ASP A 114 -1.21 9.00 8.33
C ASP A 114 -0.49 7.84 9.07
N LEU A 115 -0.64 6.62 8.55
CA LEU A 115 0.07 5.45 9.06
C LEU A 115 1.58 5.56 8.84
N PHE A 116 2.01 6.04 7.67
CA PHE A 116 3.41 6.30 7.37
C PHE A 116 4.01 7.33 8.32
N VAL A 117 3.36 8.48 8.51
CA VAL A 117 3.82 9.54 9.43
C VAL A 117 3.94 9.02 10.85
N THR A 118 2.95 8.24 11.31
CA THR A 118 2.98 7.61 12.63
C THR A 118 4.17 6.66 12.78
N TRP A 119 4.40 5.80 11.79
CA TRP A 119 5.55 4.89 11.78
C TRP A 119 6.88 5.66 11.73
N ASP A 120 6.98 6.68 10.88
CA ASP A 120 8.21 7.48 10.70
C ASP A 120 8.58 8.22 11.98
N HIS A 121 7.62 8.77 12.70
CA HIS A 121 7.88 9.53 13.93
C HIS A 121 8.16 8.65 15.15
N LEU A 122 7.54 7.46 15.24
CA LEU A 122 7.55 6.66 16.46
C LEU A 122 8.41 5.39 16.37
N LEU A 123 8.67 4.89 15.16
CA LEU A 123 9.24 3.56 14.93
C LEU A 123 10.45 3.56 13.98
N ARG A 124 10.84 4.72 13.45
CA ARG A 124 12.04 4.86 12.62
C ARG A 124 13.25 5.21 13.49
N PHE A 125 14.06 4.20 13.78
CA PHE A 125 15.37 4.31 14.44
C PHE A 125 16.51 4.17 13.43
#